data_AF-A0A087EBA0-F1
#
_entry.id   AF-A0A087EBA0-F1
#
_cell.length_a   1.000
_cell.length_b   1.000
_cell.length_c   1.000
_cell.angle_alpha   90.00
_cell.angle_beta   90.00
_cell.angle_gamma   90.00
#
_symmetry.space_group_name_H-M   'P 1'
#
loop_
_entity.id
_entity.type
_entity.pdbx_description
1 polymer ?
#
loop_
_entity_poly.entity_id
_entity_poly.type
_entity_poly.pdbx_seq_one_letter_code
_entity_poly.pdbx_strand_id
1 'polypeptide(L)'
;MSEPEASKANAARSAASGDDERSGADTGIAPSGTAASNSAAAPMGIDAGEPKPADEFEVLLITGMSGAGRSHAADCVEDMGWYVVDNMPPKLMVPLVDMMTASASKVHKLAAVVDVRSRSYFDDLSVVLSHLDDLGVKTRILFLDAGDEVLIKRYESVRRPHPLQHGNRLIDGIHEERELLSNLKERADTVIDTSSLSIHQLSTKLYEALLGSGASTVSVHIFSFGFKYGIPLDADFVADVRFLPNPYWVPSLRELTGQDRPVSDYVLSSDGANEFLDAYEKAMMTAIEGYAKEDKHYVTIAVGCTGGQHRSVAMSTALAQRLRAHGLSVTVSARELHRRQRKLGEA
;
A
#
# COMPACT_ATOMS: atom_id res chain seq x y z
N MET A 1 -50.71 29.80 -19.02
CA MET A 1 -52.09 30.25 -18.72
C MET A 1 -52.96 29.02 -18.86
N SER A 2 -53.56 28.43 -17.85
CA SER A 2 -53.97 28.89 -16.53
C SER A 2 -54.33 27.64 -15.72
N GLU A 3 -53.90 27.58 -14.46
CA GLU A 3 -54.53 26.74 -13.43
C GLU A 3 -56.00 27.16 -13.20
N PRO A 4 -56.75 26.41 -12.37
CA PRO A 4 -56.86 26.84 -10.98
C PRO A 4 -56.84 25.73 -9.91
N GLU A 5 -56.55 26.21 -8.69
CA GLU A 5 -56.36 25.58 -7.39
C GLU A 5 -57.60 25.01 -6.67
N ALA A 6 -57.29 24.37 -5.51
CA ALA A 6 -58.00 24.36 -4.21
C ALA A 6 -58.67 23.02 -3.86
N SER A 7 -58.64 22.48 -2.62
CA SER A 7 -58.16 22.93 -1.31
C SER A 7 -58.27 21.77 -0.29
N LYS A 8 -57.29 21.70 0.64
CA LYS A 8 -57.29 21.28 2.07
C LYS A 8 -58.41 20.37 2.64
N ALA A 9 -58.02 19.37 3.47
CA ALA A 9 -57.98 19.44 4.96
C ALA A 9 -58.23 18.09 5.69
N ASN A 10 -57.47 17.89 6.79
CA ASN A 10 -57.82 17.15 8.04
C ASN A 10 -58.00 15.62 7.99
N ALA A 11 -57.78 14.79 9.02
CA ALA A 11 -57.37 14.90 10.43
C ALA A 11 -57.09 13.44 10.91
N ALA A 12 -55.99 13.15 11.60
CA ALA A 12 -55.88 12.98 13.07
C ALA A 12 -56.05 11.54 13.64
N ARG A 13 -55.27 11.30 14.73
CA ARG A 13 -55.36 10.27 15.81
C ARG A 13 -54.80 8.87 15.47
N SER A 14 -54.12 8.13 16.36
CA SER A 14 -53.78 8.18 17.79
C SER A 14 -52.68 7.11 18.04
N ALA A 15 -51.65 7.30 18.88
CA ALA A 15 -51.57 6.96 20.32
C ALA A 15 -51.92 5.47 20.63
N ALA A 16 -51.28 4.67 21.49
CA ALA A 16 -50.22 4.85 22.49
C ALA A 16 -49.83 3.44 23.05
N SER A 17 -48.60 3.34 23.59
CA SER A 17 -48.25 2.79 24.92
C SER A 17 -48.69 1.40 25.40
N GLY A 18 -47.77 0.70 26.08
CA GLY A 18 -48.10 -0.37 27.02
C GLY A 18 -46.88 -1.13 27.51
N ASP A 19 -46.23 -0.61 28.56
CA ASP A 19 -45.51 -1.39 29.57
C ASP A 19 -46.46 -2.40 30.23
N ASP A 20 -45.98 -3.57 30.70
CA ASP A 20 -45.76 -3.81 32.14
C ASP A 20 -45.43 -5.28 32.49
N GLU A 21 -44.86 -5.42 33.68
CA GLU A 21 -44.18 -6.55 34.31
C GLU A 21 -44.98 -7.83 34.69
N ARG A 22 -44.20 -8.93 34.78
CA ARG A 22 -44.10 -9.94 35.87
C ARG A 22 -45.16 -11.03 36.17
N SER A 23 -44.53 -12.18 36.48
CA SER A 23 -44.91 -13.30 37.40
C SER A 23 -45.87 -14.34 36.84
N GLY A 24 -45.72 -15.65 37.06
CA GLY A 24 -44.77 -16.43 37.86
C GLY A 24 -45.28 -17.88 37.96
N ALA A 25 -44.41 -18.79 38.45
CA ALA A 25 -44.70 -20.13 38.99
C ALA A 25 -45.17 -21.21 37.97
N ASP A 26 -44.86 -22.50 38.07
CA ASP A 26 -44.08 -23.39 38.95
C ASP A 26 -44.38 -24.80 38.38
N THR A 27 -43.46 -25.72 38.10
CA THR A 27 -43.07 -26.84 38.98
C THR A 27 -42.29 -27.84 38.12
N GLY A 28 -41.08 -28.24 38.51
CA GLY A 28 -40.77 -29.60 38.98
C GLY A 28 -40.30 -30.53 37.84
N ILE A 29 -39.21 -31.29 37.91
CA ILE A 29 -38.68 -32.15 38.97
C ILE A 29 -37.20 -32.51 38.63
N ALA A 30 -36.35 -32.52 39.66
CA ALA A 30 -34.92 -32.94 39.68
C ALA A 30 -34.79 -34.49 39.83
N PRO A 31 -33.62 -35.17 40.09
CA PRO A 31 -32.30 -34.63 40.46
C PRO A 31 -31.02 -35.42 40.02
N SER A 32 -29.89 -34.92 40.54
CA SER A 32 -28.58 -35.55 40.85
C SER A 32 -27.41 -35.13 39.94
N GLY A 33 -26.32 -34.52 40.43
CA GLY A 33 -25.95 -34.15 41.78
C GLY A 33 -24.68 -33.28 41.84
N THR A 34 -24.47 -32.70 43.03
CA THR A 34 -23.21 -32.17 43.61
C THR A 34 -22.51 -30.97 42.93
N ALA A 35 -22.85 -29.76 43.40
CA ALA A 35 -21.94 -28.61 43.46
C ALA A 35 -22.39 -27.64 44.58
N ALA A 36 -21.50 -27.30 45.50
CA ALA A 36 -21.39 -25.99 46.17
C ALA A 36 -20.32 -26.05 47.27
N SER A 37 -19.16 -25.46 47.00
CA SER A 37 -18.26 -24.93 48.03
C SER A 37 -18.11 -23.44 47.79
N ASN A 38 -18.43 -22.65 48.80
CA ASN A 38 -18.45 -21.20 48.78
C ASN A 38 -17.05 -20.61 49.00
N SER A 39 -16.70 -19.65 48.14
CA SER A 39 -15.89 -18.44 48.37
C SER A 39 -14.75 -18.45 49.41
N ALA A 40 -13.51 -18.43 48.91
CA ALA A 40 -12.42 -17.65 49.48
C ALA A 40 -11.57 -17.07 48.33
N ALA A 41 -11.26 -15.79 48.43
CA ALA A 41 -10.64 -14.96 47.40
C ALA A 41 -9.30 -15.50 46.87
N ALA A 42 -9.14 -15.49 45.55
CA ALA A 42 -7.87 -15.65 44.85
C ALA A 42 -7.78 -14.58 43.74
N PRO A 43 -6.58 -14.02 43.49
CA PRO A 43 -6.44 -12.78 42.74
C PRO A 43 -6.75 -13.01 41.26
N MET A 44 -7.47 -12.05 40.67
CA MET A 44 -7.60 -11.95 39.22
C MET A 44 -6.21 -11.73 38.63
N GLY A 45 -5.65 -12.79 38.06
CA GLY A 45 -4.50 -12.70 37.16
C GLY A 45 -4.95 -11.87 35.96
N ILE A 46 -4.44 -10.63 35.89
CA ILE A 46 -4.42 -9.86 34.67
C ILE A 46 -3.49 -10.65 33.76
N ASP A 47 -4.06 -11.36 32.79
CA ASP A 47 -3.31 -11.92 31.69
C ASP A 47 -2.67 -10.72 30.98
N ALA A 48 -1.39 -10.49 31.27
CA ALA A 48 -0.54 -9.51 30.63
C ALA A 48 -0.25 -10.01 29.21
N GLY A 49 -1.29 -10.04 28.38
CA GLY A 49 -1.11 -10.02 26.94
C GLY A 49 -0.50 -8.68 26.60
N GLU A 50 0.82 -8.66 26.38
CA GLU A 50 1.48 -7.58 25.66
C GLU A 50 0.61 -7.23 24.45
N PRO A 51 0.23 -5.95 24.26
CA PRO A 51 -0.50 -5.58 23.06
C PRO A 51 0.42 -5.91 21.88
N LYS A 52 0.07 -6.94 21.10
CA LYS A 52 0.66 -7.15 19.79
C LYS A 52 0.38 -5.87 19.00
N PRO A 53 1.42 -5.14 18.55
CA PRO A 53 1.21 -3.83 17.97
C PRO A 53 0.29 -3.96 16.76
N ALA A 54 -0.75 -3.14 16.72
CA ALA A 54 -1.57 -2.97 15.54
C ALA A 54 -0.65 -2.60 14.37
N ASP A 55 -0.83 -3.26 13.22
CA ASP A 55 -0.17 -3.00 11.92
C ASP A 55 0.83 -1.83 11.91
N GLU A 56 2.13 -2.15 12.01
CA GLU A 56 3.27 -1.22 12.22
C GLU A 56 3.15 0.04 11.36
N PHE A 57 2.75 1.16 11.99
CA PHE A 57 2.78 2.48 11.38
C PHE A 57 4.24 2.92 11.24
N GLU A 58 4.67 3.24 10.02
CA GLU A 58 6.04 3.64 9.70
C GLU A 58 6.08 5.10 9.23
N VAL A 59 7.04 5.86 9.76
CA VAL A 59 7.29 7.26 9.39
C VAL A 59 8.67 7.38 8.76
N LEU A 60 8.73 7.87 7.53
CA LEU A 60 9.96 8.18 6.81
C LEU A 60 10.17 9.70 6.75
N LEU A 61 11.24 10.18 7.35
CA LEU A 61 11.69 11.56 7.22
C LEU A 61 12.66 11.67 6.05
N ILE A 62 12.26 12.44 5.02
CA ILE A 62 13.12 12.76 3.88
C ILE A 62 13.72 14.14 4.11
N THR A 63 15.03 14.21 4.29
CA THR A 63 15.76 15.46 4.44
C THR A 63 17.07 15.42 3.66
N GLY A 64 17.86 16.49 3.73
CA GLY A 64 19.12 16.58 3.00
C GLY A 64 19.41 17.98 2.46
N MET A 65 20.56 18.10 1.83
CA MET A 65 21.03 19.35 1.23
C MET A 65 20.03 19.85 0.17
N SER A 66 19.84 21.16 0.12
CA SER A 66 19.01 21.75 -0.92
C SER A 66 19.65 21.49 -2.29
N GLY A 67 18.86 20.98 -3.25
CA GLY A 67 19.36 20.54 -4.56
C GLY A 67 19.92 19.10 -4.62
N ALA A 68 19.91 18.35 -3.51
CA ALA A 68 20.29 16.94 -3.50
C ALA A 68 19.24 15.99 -4.11
N GLY A 69 18.06 16.49 -4.48
CA GLY A 69 17.01 15.68 -5.12
C GLY A 69 15.86 15.26 -4.20
N ARG A 70 15.64 15.97 -3.08
CA ARG A 70 14.54 15.71 -2.12
C ARG A 70 13.16 15.58 -2.79
N SER A 71 12.83 16.47 -3.73
CA SER A 71 11.54 16.42 -4.44
C SER A 71 11.39 15.15 -5.27
N HIS A 72 12.42 14.76 -6.02
CA HIS A 72 12.37 13.50 -6.79
C HIS A 72 12.33 12.28 -5.87
N ALA A 73 12.99 12.32 -4.72
CA ALA A 73 12.90 11.25 -3.74
C ALA A 73 11.48 11.15 -3.15
N ALA A 74 10.83 12.28 -2.89
CA ALA A 74 9.45 12.35 -2.45
C ALA A 74 8.50 11.71 -3.48
N ASP A 75 8.62 12.08 -4.77
CA ASP A 75 7.84 11.48 -5.85
C ASP A 75 8.04 9.95 -5.91
N CYS A 76 9.29 9.48 -5.84
CA CYS A 76 9.59 8.04 -5.86
C CYS A 76 9.00 7.29 -4.67
N VAL A 77 9.00 7.91 -3.49
CA VAL A 77 8.45 7.33 -2.27
C VAL A 77 6.92 7.31 -2.31
N GLU A 78 6.29 8.29 -2.94
CA GLU A 78 4.85 8.29 -3.21
C GLU A 78 4.47 7.11 -4.13
N ASP A 79 5.26 6.87 -5.18
CA ASP A 79 5.08 5.72 -6.07
C ASP A 79 5.21 4.36 -5.34
N MET A 80 5.98 4.31 -4.26
CA MET A 80 6.09 3.14 -3.38
C MET A 80 4.87 2.93 -2.46
N GLY A 81 3.87 3.81 -2.54
CA GLY A 81 2.63 3.74 -1.76
C GLY A 81 2.69 4.38 -0.38
N TRP A 82 3.67 5.26 -0.14
CA TRP A 82 3.71 6.09 1.07
C TRP A 82 2.83 7.32 0.90
N TYR A 83 2.21 7.77 1.98
CA TYR A 83 1.54 9.07 1.99
C TYR A 83 2.59 10.16 2.20
N VAL A 84 2.89 10.93 1.15
CA VAL A 84 3.95 11.94 1.19
C VAL A 84 3.39 13.32 1.50
N VAL A 85 4.01 14.02 2.44
CA VAL A 85 3.69 15.42 2.76
C VAL A 85 4.97 16.25 2.63
N ASP A 86 4.93 17.22 1.73
CA ASP A 86 6.05 18.12 1.49
C ASP A 86 6.05 19.30 2.49
N ASN A 87 7.25 19.75 2.87
CA ASN A 87 7.51 20.89 3.73
C ASN A 87 6.69 20.88 5.04
N MET A 88 6.65 19.72 5.72
CA MET A 88 5.88 19.58 6.96
C MET A 88 6.58 20.26 8.15
N PRO A 89 5.89 21.14 8.89
CA PRO A 89 6.38 21.61 10.19
C PRO A 89 6.46 20.45 11.20
N PRO A 90 7.58 20.24 11.91
CA PRO A 90 7.73 19.12 12.85
C PRO A 90 6.60 19.02 13.89
N LYS A 91 6.09 20.16 14.37
CA LYS A 91 5.00 20.22 15.36
C LYS A 91 3.68 19.63 14.88
N LEU A 92 3.48 19.52 13.56
CA LEU A 92 2.27 18.94 12.96
C LEU A 92 2.40 17.45 12.68
N MET A 93 3.58 16.86 12.84
CA MET A 93 3.78 15.42 12.65
C MET A 93 2.99 14.60 13.67
N VAL A 94 3.07 14.96 14.95
CA VAL A 94 2.42 14.20 16.04
C VAL A 94 0.89 14.14 15.85
N PRO A 95 0.17 15.27 15.65
CA PRO A 95 -1.27 15.20 15.43
C PRO A 95 -1.68 14.42 14.17
N LEU A 96 -0.84 14.44 13.13
CA LEU A 96 -1.12 13.70 11.89
C LEU A 96 -0.97 12.19 12.11
N VAL A 97 0.10 11.78 12.80
CA VAL A 97 0.32 10.38 13.19
C VAL A 97 -0.83 9.89 14.08
N ASP A 98 -1.24 10.69 15.08
CA ASP A 98 -2.38 10.36 15.95
C ASP A 98 -3.68 10.20 15.15
N MET A 99 -3.95 11.08 14.19
CA MET A 99 -5.13 11.00 13.34
C MET A 99 -5.11 9.75 12.44
N MET A 100 -3.95 9.41 11.86
CA MET A 100 -3.80 8.28 10.95
C MET A 100 -3.78 6.93 11.67
N THR A 101 -3.34 6.89 12.92
CA THR A 101 -3.39 5.71 13.79
C THR A 101 -4.77 5.51 14.45
N ALA A 102 -5.49 6.59 14.78
CA ALA A 102 -6.83 6.51 15.37
C ALA A 102 -7.94 6.23 14.35
N SER A 103 -7.73 6.61 13.08
CA SER A 103 -8.66 6.30 12.00
C SER A 103 -8.41 4.87 11.52
N ALA A 104 -9.47 4.12 11.21
CA ALA A 104 -9.35 2.83 10.48
C ALA A 104 -8.87 3.01 9.01
N SER A 105 -8.12 4.07 8.74
CA SER A 105 -7.45 4.34 7.48
C SER A 105 -6.34 3.33 7.28
N LYS A 106 -6.37 2.62 6.14
CA LYS A 106 -5.36 1.63 5.72
C LYS A 106 -3.97 2.22 5.40
N VAL A 107 -3.70 3.46 5.80
CA VAL A 107 -2.45 4.15 5.48
C VAL A 107 -1.52 3.99 6.67
N HIS A 108 -0.66 2.98 6.61
CA HIS A 108 0.32 2.66 7.64
C HIS A 108 1.72 3.23 7.34
N LYS A 109 1.87 4.04 6.29
CA LYS A 109 3.16 4.56 5.81
C LYS A 109 3.06 6.05 5.51
N LEU A 110 3.77 6.87 6.28
CA LEU A 110 3.82 8.34 6.15
C LEU A 110 5.24 8.78 5.80
N ALA A 111 5.42 9.53 4.73
CA ALA A 111 6.69 10.18 4.42
C ALA A 111 6.56 11.70 4.59
N ALA A 112 7.43 12.29 5.40
CA ALA A 112 7.47 13.73 5.63
C ALA A 112 8.76 14.31 5.05
N VAL A 113 8.65 15.21 4.09
CA VAL A 113 9.80 15.97 3.59
C VAL A 113 10.01 17.14 4.54
N VAL A 114 11.17 17.16 5.19
CA VAL A 114 11.52 18.20 6.16
C VAL A 114 12.70 19.01 5.64
N ASP A 115 12.44 20.29 5.43
CA ASP A 115 13.43 21.28 5.04
C ASP A 115 13.88 22.07 6.27
N VAL A 116 15.01 21.68 6.88
CA VAL A 116 15.51 22.33 8.09
C VAL A 116 16.24 23.60 7.69
N ARG A 117 15.51 24.72 7.78
CA ARG A 117 16.02 26.07 7.48
C ARG A 117 16.46 26.86 8.71
N SER A 118 16.37 26.28 9.92
CA SER A 118 16.87 26.89 11.16
C SER A 118 17.16 25.85 12.24
N ARG A 119 18.03 26.20 13.20
CA ARG A 119 18.34 25.34 14.36
C ARG A 119 17.12 25.02 15.22
N SER A 120 16.20 25.96 15.37
CA SER A 120 14.97 25.74 16.15
C SER A 120 14.09 24.62 15.57
N TYR A 121 14.07 24.45 14.24
CA TYR A 121 13.35 23.36 13.59
C TYR A 121 13.98 21.98 13.90
N PHE A 122 15.30 21.92 14.04
CA PHE A 122 16.01 20.68 14.40
C PHE A 122 15.72 20.25 15.84
N ASP A 123 15.73 21.21 16.78
CA ASP A 123 15.41 20.92 18.18
C ASP A 123 13.95 20.43 18.31
N ASP A 124 13.02 21.11 17.62
CA ASP A 124 11.61 20.69 17.55
C ASP A 124 11.47 19.27 16.93
N LEU A 125 12.23 18.96 15.87
CA LEU A 125 12.20 17.65 15.22
C LEU A 125 12.73 16.53 16.14
N SER A 126 13.79 16.79 16.90
CA SER A 126 14.34 15.81 17.84
C SER A 126 13.34 15.43 18.93
N VAL A 127 12.60 16.41 19.46
CA VAL A 127 11.55 16.17 20.46
C VAL A 127 10.40 15.35 19.86
N VAL A 128 10.01 15.66 18.63
CA VAL A 128 8.96 14.92 17.91
C VAL A 128 9.36 13.48 17.65
N LEU A 129 10.60 13.24 17.22
CA LEU A 129 11.13 11.89 17.00
C LEU A 129 11.11 11.05 18.28
N SER A 130 11.60 11.61 19.40
CA SER A 130 11.53 10.90 20.68
C SER A 130 10.10 10.57 21.11
N HIS A 131 9.15 11.48 20.87
CA HIS A 131 7.76 11.22 21.18
C HIS A 131 7.14 10.13 20.30
N LEU A 132 7.52 10.05 19.03
CA LEU A 132 7.08 8.98 18.13
C LEU A 132 7.67 7.62 18.53
N ASP A 133 8.93 7.60 18.96
CA ASP A 133 9.57 6.40 19.49
C ASP A 133 8.87 5.91 20.78
N ASP A 134 8.49 6.83 21.68
CA ASP A 134 7.73 6.52 22.91
C ASP A 134 6.34 5.92 22.59
N LEU A 135 5.74 6.29 21.45
CA LEU A 135 4.48 5.75 20.94
C LEU A 135 4.66 4.40 20.22
N GLY A 136 5.88 3.90 20.09
CA GLY A 136 6.19 2.64 19.41
C GLY A 136 6.07 2.72 17.88
N VAL A 137 6.10 3.93 17.31
CA VAL A 137 6.07 4.15 15.86
C VAL A 137 7.48 3.97 15.30
N LYS A 138 7.59 3.20 14.21
CA LYS A 138 8.89 2.99 13.56
C LYS A 138 9.26 4.23 12.74
N THR A 139 10.27 4.97 13.18
CA THR A 139 10.79 6.15 12.48
C THR A 139 12.07 5.82 11.72
N ARG A 140 12.22 6.36 10.50
CA ARG A 140 13.44 6.26 9.67
C ARG A 140 13.79 7.61 9.07
N ILE A 141 15.06 7.94 9.02
CA ILE A 141 15.58 9.19 8.48
C ILE A 141 16.41 8.88 7.23
N LEU A 142 15.96 9.39 6.09
CA LEU A 142 16.66 9.39 4.82
C LEU A 142 17.29 10.76 4.58
N PHE A 143 18.62 10.80 4.45
CA PHE A 143 19.38 12.00 4.17
C PHE A 143 19.97 11.97 2.77
N LEU A 144 19.63 12.96 1.94
CA LEU A 144 20.17 13.13 0.60
C LEU A 144 21.30 14.16 0.60
N ASP A 145 22.47 13.75 0.12
CA ASP A 145 23.65 14.62 0.02
C ASP A 145 24.14 14.72 -1.44
N ALA A 146 24.93 15.75 -1.72
CA ALA A 146 25.71 15.88 -2.95
C ALA A 146 26.89 16.82 -2.69
N GLY A 147 27.96 16.66 -3.47
CA GLY A 147 29.11 17.54 -3.43
C GLY A 147 28.75 18.98 -3.81
N ASP A 148 29.45 19.94 -3.20
CA ASP A 148 29.13 21.36 -3.33
C ASP A 148 29.13 21.84 -4.80
N GLU A 149 30.10 21.37 -5.59
CA GLU A 149 30.16 21.68 -7.03
C GLU A 149 28.94 21.19 -7.81
N VAL A 150 28.37 20.04 -7.43
CA VAL A 150 27.17 19.46 -8.06
C VAL A 150 25.93 20.27 -7.66
N LEU A 151 25.82 20.63 -6.39
CA LEU A 151 24.73 21.44 -5.88
C LEU A 151 24.70 22.82 -6.54
N ILE A 152 25.87 23.46 -6.70
CA ILE A 152 26.01 24.74 -7.42
C ILE A 152 25.46 24.61 -8.85
N LYS A 153 25.93 23.62 -9.61
CA LYS A 153 25.47 23.38 -10.99
C LYS A 153 23.96 23.14 -11.08
N ARG A 154 23.39 22.38 -10.15
CA ARG A 154 21.95 22.12 -10.09
C ARG A 154 21.17 23.41 -9.82
N TYR A 155 21.61 24.23 -8.87
CA TYR A 155 20.99 25.51 -8.56
C TYR A 155 21.03 26.51 -9.73
N GLU A 156 22.17 26.58 -10.43
CA GLU A 156 22.33 27.41 -11.62
C GLU A 156 21.36 26.99 -12.74
N SER A 157 21.13 25.68 -12.89
CA SER A 157 20.22 25.15 -13.92
C SER A 157 18.75 25.51 -13.67
N VAL A 158 18.31 25.56 -12.42
CA VAL A 158 16.91 25.84 -12.04
C VAL A 158 16.67 27.33 -11.77
N ARG A 159 17.74 28.15 -11.72
CA ARG A 159 17.72 29.61 -11.48
C ARG A 159 16.87 30.03 -10.27
N ARG A 160 16.83 29.19 -9.23
CA ARG A 160 16.14 29.51 -7.97
C ARG A 160 17.15 30.02 -6.95
N PRO A 161 16.79 31.02 -6.12
CA PRO A 161 17.66 31.45 -5.03
C PRO A 161 17.76 30.35 -3.96
N HIS A 162 18.92 30.24 -3.32
CA HIS A 162 19.11 29.31 -2.21
C HIS A 162 18.50 29.89 -0.91
N PRO A 163 17.75 29.11 -0.11
CA PRO A 163 17.01 29.64 1.05
C PRO A 163 17.88 30.38 2.08
N LEU A 164 19.09 29.88 2.32
CA LEU A 164 20.06 30.46 3.26
C LEU A 164 21.07 31.40 2.59
N GLN A 165 20.86 31.79 1.32
CA GLN A 165 21.81 32.65 0.61
C GLN A 165 21.89 34.04 1.24
N HIS A 166 20.78 34.59 1.79
CA HIS A 166 20.72 35.91 2.44
C HIS A 166 21.40 37.06 1.67
N GLY A 167 21.55 36.96 0.34
CA GLY A 167 22.28 37.92 -0.50
C GLY A 167 23.80 37.68 -0.65
N ASN A 168 24.34 36.67 0.02
CA ASN A 168 25.74 36.21 -0.07
C ASN A 168 25.96 35.28 -1.29
N ARG A 169 27.19 34.73 -1.42
CA ARG A 169 27.49 33.78 -2.49
C ARG A 169 26.75 32.47 -2.25
N LEU A 170 26.35 31.80 -3.34
CA LEU A 170 25.66 30.51 -3.27
C LEU A 170 26.44 29.46 -2.47
N ILE A 171 27.77 29.41 -2.65
CA ILE A 171 28.66 28.49 -1.94
C ILE A 171 28.65 28.70 -0.41
N ASP A 172 28.56 29.97 0.04
CA ASP A 172 28.52 30.29 1.47
C ASP A 172 27.22 29.75 2.09
N GLY A 173 26.10 29.89 1.37
CA GLY A 173 24.80 29.34 1.80
C GLY A 173 24.76 27.81 1.83
N ILE A 174 25.45 27.13 0.90
CA ILE A 174 25.57 25.67 0.88
C ILE A 174 26.40 25.18 2.08
N HIS A 175 27.52 25.87 2.39
CA HIS A 175 28.33 25.51 3.56
C HIS A 175 27.58 25.73 4.88
N GLU A 176 26.86 26.84 5.01
CA GLU A 176 26.02 27.11 6.18
C GLU A 176 24.93 26.03 6.35
N GLU A 177 24.26 25.65 5.26
CA GLU A 177 23.27 24.56 5.28
C GLU A 177 23.91 23.23 5.72
N ARG A 178 25.10 22.91 5.19
CA ARG A 178 25.82 21.68 5.52
C ARG A 178 26.20 21.61 6.99
N GLU A 179 26.65 22.72 7.58
CA GLU A 179 26.93 22.79 9.01
C GLU A 179 25.66 22.59 9.85
N LEU A 180 24.55 23.22 9.47
CA LEU A 180 23.26 23.07 10.17
C LEU A 180 22.72 21.63 10.10
N LEU A 181 22.87 20.98 8.95
CA LEU A 181 22.37 19.63 8.71
C LEU A 181 23.33 18.51 9.15
N SER A 182 24.55 18.83 9.56
CA SER A 182 25.56 17.84 9.98
C SER A 182 25.04 16.90 11.07
N ASN A 183 24.39 17.44 12.10
CA ASN A 183 23.80 16.68 13.20
C ASN A 183 22.66 15.75 12.73
N LEU A 184 21.90 16.14 11.70
CA LEU A 184 20.86 15.27 11.12
C LEU A 184 21.48 14.15 10.29
N LYS A 185 22.52 14.47 9.54
CA LYS A 185 23.24 13.48 8.73
C LYS A 185 23.85 12.39 9.61
N GLU A 186 24.39 12.73 10.78
CA GLU A 186 24.94 11.75 11.73
C GLU A 186 23.87 10.83 12.34
N ARG A 187 22.63 11.33 12.47
CA ARG A 187 21.49 10.57 13.00
C ARG A 187 20.69 9.85 11.92
N ALA A 188 21.04 10.02 10.65
CA ALA A 188 20.29 9.45 9.55
C ALA A 188 20.52 7.93 9.46
N ASP A 189 19.43 7.17 9.32
CA ASP A 189 19.51 5.72 9.09
C ASP A 189 20.12 5.41 7.73
N THR A 190 19.77 6.22 6.72
CA THR A 190 20.28 6.09 5.36
C THR A 190 20.79 7.43 4.86
N VAL A 191 22.04 7.45 4.40
CA VAL A 191 22.62 8.60 3.67
C VAL A 191 22.86 8.19 2.22
N ILE A 192 22.28 8.92 1.27
CA ILE A 192 22.49 8.70 -0.17
C ILE A 192 23.25 9.89 -0.75
N ASP A 193 24.46 9.63 -1.25
CA ASP A 193 25.20 10.57 -2.07
C ASP A 193 24.66 10.55 -3.52
N THR A 194 24.11 11.68 -3.94
CA THR A 194 23.49 11.90 -5.25
C THR A 194 24.43 12.57 -6.25
N SER A 195 25.70 12.81 -5.90
CA SER A 195 26.66 13.58 -6.71
C SER A 195 26.82 13.04 -8.13
N SER A 196 26.88 11.71 -8.28
CA SER A 196 27.09 11.01 -9.55
C SER A 196 25.85 10.25 -10.04
N LEU A 197 24.71 10.40 -9.36
CA LEU A 197 23.49 9.68 -9.70
C LEU A 197 22.65 10.46 -10.70
N SER A 198 22.18 9.76 -11.73
CA SER A 198 21.04 10.21 -12.53
C SER A 198 19.72 10.06 -11.75
N ILE A 199 18.65 10.67 -12.26
CA ILE A 199 17.31 10.58 -11.64
C ILE A 199 16.88 9.11 -11.50
N HIS A 200 17.07 8.30 -12.53
CA HIS A 200 16.71 6.87 -12.50
C HIS A 200 17.53 6.10 -11.46
N GLN A 201 18.85 6.33 -11.39
CA GLN A 201 19.72 5.67 -10.40
C GLN A 201 19.42 6.11 -8.96
N LEU A 202 18.95 7.35 -8.77
CA LEU A 202 18.47 7.79 -7.47
C LEU A 202 17.21 7.02 -7.06
N SER A 203 16.25 6.87 -7.98
CA SER A 203 15.05 6.05 -7.75
C SER A 203 15.45 4.64 -7.30
N THR A 204 16.35 3.97 -8.04
CA THR A 204 16.87 2.64 -7.67
C THR A 204 17.38 2.59 -6.24
N LYS A 205 18.32 3.49 -5.90
CA LYS A 205 18.93 3.49 -4.57
C LYS A 205 17.92 3.74 -3.46
N LEU A 206 16.86 4.49 -3.74
CA LEU A 206 15.76 4.70 -2.80
C LEU A 206 14.93 3.42 -2.62
N TYR A 207 14.60 2.72 -3.71
CA TYR A 207 13.93 1.43 -3.66
C TYR A 207 14.75 0.43 -2.83
N GLU A 208 16.06 0.31 -3.09
CA GLU A 208 16.96 -0.56 -2.34
C GLU A 208 17.07 -0.19 -0.86
N ALA A 209 17.21 1.11 -0.57
CA ALA A 209 17.33 1.59 0.80
C ALA A 209 16.04 1.39 1.61
N LEU A 210 14.87 1.54 1.00
CA LEU A 210 13.59 1.49 1.70
C LEU A 210 13.00 0.09 1.78
N LEU A 211 13.13 -0.73 0.73
CA LEU A 211 12.57 -2.08 0.62
C LEU A 211 13.61 -3.21 0.80
N GLY A 212 14.91 -2.89 0.83
CA GLY A 212 16.01 -3.86 0.84
C GLY A 212 16.50 -4.22 -0.57
N SER A 213 17.51 -5.08 -0.70
CA SER A 213 17.99 -5.59 -2.00
C SER A 213 17.45 -7.01 -2.23
N GLY A 214 16.81 -7.29 -3.37
CA GLY A 214 16.41 -8.66 -3.73
C GLY A 214 15.17 -8.74 -4.63
N ALA A 215 14.85 -9.93 -5.13
CA ALA A 215 13.68 -10.16 -5.98
C ALA A 215 12.37 -9.67 -5.35
N SER A 216 12.27 -9.64 -4.02
CA SER A 216 11.13 -9.12 -3.25
C SER A 216 10.87 -7.62 -3.44
N THR A 217 11.79 -6.85 -4.02
CA THR A 217 11.57 -5.42 -4.32
C THR A 217 10.89 -5.16 -5.65
N VAL A 218 10.76 -6.17 -6.52
CA VAL A 218 10.04 -6.05 -7.78
C VAL A 218 8.55 -6.32 -7.53
N SER A 219 7.73 -5.28 -7.71
CA SER A 219 6.27 -5.41 -7.65
C SER A 219 5.74 -6.01 -8.96
N VAL A 220 4.95 -7.08 -8.85
CA VAL A 220 4.39 -7.79 -10.00
C VAL A 220 2.89 -7.52 -10.10
N HIS A 221 2.44 -7.00 -11.24
CA HIS A 221 1.03 -6.91 -11.56
C HIS A 221 0.66 -7.98 -12.59
N ILE A 222 -0.26 -8.88 -12.22
CA ILE A 222 -0.79 -9.88 -13.13
C ILE A 222 -2.22 -9.50 -13.49
N PHE A 223 -2.58 -9.55 -14.77
CA PHE A 223 -3.97 -9.41 -15.13
C PHE A 223 -4.41 -10.32 -16.25
N SER A 224 -5.68 -10.74 -16.18
CA SER A 224 -6.29 -11.55 -17.22
C SER A 224 -6.92 -10.67 -18.29
N PHE A 225 -6.75 -11.03 -19.56
CA PHE A 225 -7.42 -10.38 -20.69
C PHE A 225 -8.00 -11.35 -21.72
N GLY A 226 -8.84 -10.82 -22.62
CA GLY A 226 -9.37 -11.52 -23.79
C GLY A 226 -8.73 -11.06 -25.11
N PHE A 227 -8.10 -11.97 -25.87
CA PHE A 227 -7.48 -11.65 -27.17
C PHE A 227 -8.44 -11.01 -28.17
N LYS A 228 -9.74 -11.33 -28.11
CA LYS A 228 -10.74 -10.70 -28.98
C LYS A 228 -10.92 -9.19 -28.73
N TYR A 229 -10.35 -8.67 -27.65
CA TYR A 229 -10.36 -7.26 -27.27
C TYR A 229 -8.99 -6.59 -27.43
N GLY A 230 -8.03 -7.27 -28.05
CA GLY A 230 -6.67 -6.78 -28.27
C GLY A 230 -5.72 -7.08 -27.12
N ILE A 231 -4.43 -7.15 -27.47
CA ILE A 231 -3.34 -7.30 -26.49
C ILE A 231 -3.16 -5.95 -25.77
N PRO A 232 -3.05 -5.94 -24.44
CA PRO A 232 -2.74 -4.72 -23.68
C PRO A 232 -1.37 -4.15 -24.08
N LEU A 233 -1.29 -2.82 -24.18
CA LEU A 233 -0.06 -2.12 -24.60
C LEU A 233 0.97 -1.99 -23.47
N ASP A 234 0.51 -2.11 -22.23
CA ASP A 234 1.23 -1.93 -20.98
C ASP A 234 1.75 -3.25 -20.38
N ALA A 235 1.63 -4.36 -21.12
CA ALA A 235 2.13 -5.66 -20.70
C ALA A 235 3.60 -5.87 -21.09
N ASP A 236 4.45 -6.16 -20.11
CA ASP A 236 5.84 -6.57 -20.35
C ASP A 236 5.91 -8.01 -20.87
N PHE A 237 5.07 -8.88 -20.29
CA PHE A 237 4.93 -10.28 -20.70
C PHE A 237 3.49 -10.60 -21.05
N VAL A 238 3.33 -11.44 -22.07
CA VAL A 238 2.03 -11.96 -22.48
C VAL A 238 2.08 -13.48 -22.51
N ALA A 239 1.20 -14.13 -21.74
CA ALA A 239 1.01 -15.57 -21.75
C ALA A 239 -0.29 -15.93 -22.50
N ASP A 240 -0.19 -16.69 -23.59
CA ASP A 240 -1.35 -17.21 -24.30
C ASP A 240 -1.78 -18.59 -23.75
N VAL A 241 -2.94 -18.65 -23.11
CA VAL A 241 -3.50 -19.88 -22.53
C VAL A 241 -4.68 -20.43 -23.35
N ARG A 242 -4.84 -20.03 -24.61
CA ARG A 242 -5.91 -20.52 -25.49
C ARG A 242 -5.79 -22.00 -25.85
N PHE A 243 -4.63 -22.61 -25.64
CA PHE A 243 -4.38 -24.03 -25.86
C PHE A 243 -5.08 -24.93 -24.81
N LEU A 244 -5.38 -24.40 -23.62
CA LEU A 244 -6.06 -25.16 -22.57
C LEU A 244 -7.53 -25.46 -22.93
N PRO A 245 -8.09 -26.60 -22.46
CA PRO A 245 -9.50 -26.95 -22.67
C PRO A 245 -10.45 -25.82 -22.31
N ASN A 246 -11.39 -25.52 -23.21
CA ASN A 246 -12.25 -24.35 -23.07
C ASN A 246 -13.50 -24.67 -22.21
N PRO A 247 -13.65 -24.06 -21.00
CA PRO A 247 -14.78 -24.34 -20.11
C PRO A 247 -16.13 -23.91 -20.69
N TYR A 248 -16.13 -23.03 -21.71
CA TYR A 248 -17.34 -22.57 -22.38
C TYR A 248 -18.22 -23.68 -22.96
N TRP A 249 -17.62 -24.82 -23.32
CA TRP A 249 -18.35 -25.96 -23.89
C TRP A 249 -18.99 -26.86 -22.83
N VAL A 250 -18.68 -26.64 -21.55
CA VAL A 250 -19.29 -27.35 -20.44
C VAL A 250 -20.47 -26.51 -19.93
N PRO A 251 -21.74 -26.93 -20.13
CA PRO A 251 -22.90 -26.09 -19.84
C PRO A 251 -22.93 -25.55 -18.40
N SER A 252 -22.50 -26.35 -17.42
CA SER A 252 -22.44 -25.96 -16.01
C SER A 252 -21.36 -24.93 -15.68
N LEU A 253 -20.32 -24.79 -16.52
CA LEU A 253 -19.20 -23.88 -16.30
C LEU A 253 -19.31 -22.59 -17.12
N ARG A 254 -20.16 -22.58 -18.15
CA ARG A 254 -20.29 -21.48 -19.10
C ARG A 254 -20.64 -20.15 -18.44
N GLU A 255 -21.57 -20.18 -17.48
CA GLU A 255 -22.02 -18.98 -16.77
C GLU A 255 -21.09 -18.55 -15.63
N LEU A 256 -20.16 -19.41 -15.24
CA LEU A 256 -19.16 -19.11 -14.22
C LEU A 256 -17.96 -18.35 -14.81
N THR A 257 -17.02 -17.99 -13.97
CA THR A 257 -15.76 -17.29 -14.28
C THR A 257 -14.58 -18.06 -13.71
N GLY A 258 -13.36 -17.73 -14.11
CA GLY A 258 -12.16 -18.36 -13.53
C GLY A 258 -11.91 -18.02 -12.05
N GLN A 259 -12.70 -17.13 -11.44
CA GLN A 259 -12.69 -16.94 -9.98
C GLN A 259 -13.50 -18.03 -9.27
N ASP A 260 -14.45 -18.66 -9.97
CA ASP A 260 -15.28 -19.71 -9.43
C ASP A 260 -14.52 -21.03 -9.40
N ARG A 261 -14.50 -21.67 -8.24
CA ARG A 261 -13.76 -22.91 -7.99
C ARG A 261 -14.04 -24.00 -9.05
N PRO A 262 -15.28 -24.27 -9.49
CA PRO A 262 -15.54 -25.27 -10.52
C PRO A 262 -14.82 -25.01 -11.86
N VAL A 263 -14.68 -23.74 -12.26
CA VAL A 263 -13.95 -23.38 -13.49
C VAL A 263 -12.45 -23.46 -13.27
N SER A 264 -11.97 -22.95 -12.12
CA SER A 264 -10.56 -22.99 -11.77
C SER A 264 -10.06 -24.44 -11.72
N ASP A 265 -10.78 -25.31 -11.01
CA ASP A 265 -10.45 -26.73 -10.89
C ASP A 265 -10.42 -27.41 -12.28
N TYR A 266 -11.44 -27.15 -13.12
CA TYR A 266 -11.49 -27.70 -14.49
C TYR A 266 -10.29 -27.26 -15.35
N VAL A 267 -9.87 -25.99 -15.25
CA VAL A 267 -8.73 -25.46 -16.01
C VAL A 267 -7.42 -26.00 -15.46
N LEU A 268 -7.22 -26.00 -14.14
CA LEU A 268 -5.97 -26.41 -13.50
C LEU A 268 -5.76 -27.93 -13.49
N SER A 269 -6.83 -28.72 -13.58
CA SER A 269 -6.73 -30.17 -13.74
C SER A 269 -6.50 -30.62 -15.18
N SER A 270 -6.44 -29.70 -16.14
CA SER A 270 -6.27 -30.05 -17.54
C SER A 270 -4.81 -30.34 -17.91
N ASP A 271 -4.62 -31.23 -18.87
CA ASP A 271 -3.30 -31.58 -19.39
C ASP A 271 -2.56 -30.34 -19.88
N GLY A 272 -1.31 -30.17 -19.42
CA GLY A 272 -0.44 -29.05 -19.75
C GLY A 272 -0.68 -27.77 -18.93
N ALA A 273 -1.72 -27.67 -18.09
CA ALA A 273 -1.94 -26.47 -17.28
C ALA A 273 -0.84 -26.27 -16.23
N ASN A 274 -0.57 -27.30 -15.41
CA ASN A 274 0.48 -27.24 -14.39
C ASN A 274 1.88 -27.16 -15.00
N GLU A 275 2.15 -27.93 -16.06
CA GLU A 275 3.44 -27.87 -16.77
C GLU A 275 3.73 -26.48 -17.34
N PHE A 276 2.72 -25.83 -17.92
CA PHE A 276 2.85 -24.45 -18.39
C PHE A 276 3.09 -23.48 -17.24
N LEU A 277 2.36 -23.61 -16.12
CA LEU A 277 2.59 -22.78 -14.94
C LEU A 277 4.02 -22.96 -14.40
N ASP A 278 4.51 -24.20 -14.28
CA ASP A 278 5.86 -24.50 -13.79
C ASP A 278 6.94 -23.88 -14.68
N ALA A 279 6.80 -24.03 -16.01
CA ALA A 279 7.74 -23.46 -16.97
C ALA A 279 7.70 -21.93 -16.98
N TYR A 280 6.51 -21.35 -16.92
CA TYR A 280 6.32 -19.90 -16.95
C TYR A 280 6.81 -19.25 -15.65
N GLU A 281 6.50 -19.86 -14.50
CA GLU A 281 7.01 -19.44 -13.19
C GLU A 281 8.54 -19.40 -13.19
N LYS A 282 9.21 -20.46 -13.68
CA LYS A 282 10.67 -20.49 -13.78
C LYS A 282 11.23 -19.38 -14.67
N ALA A 283 10.58 -19.10 -15.80
CA ALA A 283 10.95 -17.99 -16.66
C ALA A 283 10.76 -16.63 -15.97
N MET A 284 9.65 -16.44 -15.25
CA MET A 284 9.37 -15.21 -14.51
C MET A 284 10.38 -14.99 -13.38
N MET A 285 10.73 -16.02 -12.61
CA MET A 285 11.74 -15.89 -11.55
C MET A 285 13.09 -15.44 -12.11
N THR A 286 13.52 -16.03 -13.23
CA THR A 286 14.75 -15.64 -13.92
C THR A 286 14.69 -14.18 -14.39
N ALA A 287 13.56 -13.77 -14.98
CA ALA A 287 13.38 -12.40 -15.47
C ALA A 287 13.33 -11.38 -14.33
N ILE A 288 12.59 -11.68 -13.25
CA ILE A 288 12.44 -10.81 -12.07
C ILE A 288 13.77 -10.61 -11.37
N GLU A 289 14.58 -11.66 -11.23
CA GLU A 289 15.95 -11.52 -10.73
C GLU A 289 16.83 -10.64 -11.63
N GLY A 290 16.65 -10.73 -12.95
CA GLY A 290 17.30 -9.86 -13.91
C GLY A 290 16.86 -8.40 -13.76
N TYR A 291 15.55 -8.17 -13.64
CA TYR A 291 14.97 -6.84 -13.45
C TYR A 291 15.41 -6.18 -12.15
N ALA A 292 15.51 -6.95 -11.08
CA ALA A 292 16.04 -6.45 -9.81
C ALA A 292 17.49 -5.96 -9.93
N LYS A 293 18.29 -6.50 -10.86
CA LYS A 293 19.68 -6.07 -11.13
C LYS A 293 19.77 -4.89 -12.10
N GLU A 294 18.77 -4.73 -12.96
CA GLU A 294 18.68 -3.69 -13.99
C GLU A 294 17.69 -2.58 -13.57
N ASP A 295 17.44 -2.44 -12.26
CA ASP A 295 16.68 -1.34 -11.67
C ASP A 295 15.22 -1.22 -12.14
N LYS A 296 14.64 -2.33 -12.63
CA LYS A 296 13.22 -2.39 -13.02
C LYS A 296 12.39 -3.00 -11.89
N HIS A 297 11.81 -2.14 -11.06
CA HIS A 297 11.05 -2.54 -9.87
C HIS A 297 9.56 -2.81 -10.09
N TYR A 298 9.07 -2.76 -11.33
CA TYR A 298 7.68 -3.07 -11.66
C TYR A 298 7.60 -3.92 -12.92
N VAL A 299 6.80 -4.99 -12.87
CA VAL A 299 6.59 -5.91 -14.00
C VAL A 299 5.11 -6.18 -14.19
N THR A 300 4.64 -6.03 -15.41
CA THR A 300 3.26 -6.31 -15.80
C THR A 300 3.17 -7.59 -16.63
N ILE A 301 2.41 -8.58 -16.14
CA ILE A 301 2.19 -9.87 -16.79
C ILE A 301 0.72 -9.98 -17.21
N ALA A 302 0.46 -10.06 -18.51
CA ALA A 302 -0.87 -10.25 -19.07
C ALA A 302 -1.10 -11.73 -19.44
N VAL A 303 -2.17 -12.34 -18.92
CA VAL A 303 -2.58 -13.71 -19.27
C VAL A 303 -3.82 -13.67 -20.16
N GLY A 304 -3.72 -14.21 -21.36
CA GLY A 304 -4.73 -14.08 -22.40
C GLY A 304 -5.47 -15.38 -22.71
N CYS A 305 -6.79 -15.35 -22.73
CA CYS A 305 -7.61 -16.36 -23.42
C CYS A 305 -8.50 -15.68 -24.47
N THR A 306 -9.40 -16.39 -25.14
CA THR A 306 -10.24 -15.75 -26.17
C THR A 306 -11.15 -14.66 -25.59
N GLY A 307 -11.82 -14.96 -24.45
CA GLY A 307 -12.89 -14.14 -23.90
C GLY A 307 -12.53 -13.33 -22.64
N GLY A 308 -11.40 -13.62 -22.00
CA GLY A 308 -10.95 -12.94 -20.78
C GLY A 308 -11.69 -13.30 -19.49
N GLN A 309 -12.44 -14.41 -19.45
CA GLN A 309 -13.38 -14.71 -18.36
C GLN A 309 -13.14 -16.03 -17.61
N HIS A 310 -12.54 -17.03 -18.27
CA HIS A 310 -12.38 -18.39 -17.69
C HIS A 310 -10.90 -18.75 -17.52
N ARG A 311 -10.27 -19.26 -18.59
CA ARG A 311 -8.90 -19.79 -18.58
C ARG A 311 -7.88 -18.75 -18.12
N SER A 312 -7.91 -17.55 -18.69
CA SER A 312 -6.95 -16.51 -18.29
C SER A 312 -7.09 -16.11 -16.83
N VAL A 313 -8.31 -15.96 -16.33
CA VAL A 313 -8.59 -15.61 -14.92
C VAL A 313 -8.05 -16.69 -13.97
N ALA A 314 -8.35 -17.96 -14.26
CA ALA A 314 -7.88 -19.09 -13.44
C ALA A 314 -6.34 -19.18 -13.43
N MET A 315 -5.71 -19.10 -14.61
CA MET A 315 -4.26 -19.18 -14.76
C MET A 315 -3.53 -17.97 -14.14
N SER A 316 -4.07 -16.75 -14.26
CA SER A 316 -3.54 -15.55 -13.58
C SER A 316 -3.51 -15.72 -12.07
N THR A 317 -4.60 -16.26 -11.49
CA THR A 317 -4.73 -16.44 -10.05
C THR A 317 -3.74 -17.50 -9.54
N ALA A 318 -3.60 -18.62 -10.26
CA ALA A 318 -2.66 -19.67 -9.92
C ALA A 318 -1.20 -19.21 -10.01
N LEU A 319 -0.83 -18.48 -11.08
CA LEU A 319 0.50 -17.89 -11.21
C LEU A 319 0.80 -16.90 -10.08
N ALA A 320 -0.17 -16.05 -9.73
CA ALA A 320 0.00 -15.10 -8.62
C ALA A 320 0.27 -15.80 -7.29
N GLN A 321 -0.43 -16.90 -7.00
CA GLN A 321 -0.21 -17.67 -5.79
C GLN A 321 1.20 -18.26 -5.73
N ARG A 322 1.71 -18.78 -6.85
CA ARG A 322 3.07 -19.31 -6.97
C ARG A 322 4.12 -18.22 -6.76
N LEU A 323 3.99 -17.08 -7.44
CA LEU A 323 4.94 -15.96 -7.28
C LEU A 323 4.93 -15.39 -5.85
N ARG A 324 3.77 -15.29 -5.19
CA ARG A 324 3.69 -14.89 -3.77
C ARG A 324 4.40 -15.88 -2.84
N ALA A 325 4.39 -17.18 -3.17
CA ALA A 325 5.11 -18.18 -2.38
C ALA A 325 6.64 -18.00 -2.42
N HIS A 326 7.16 -17.31 -3.44
CA HIS A 326 8.56 -16.85 -3.51
C HIS A 326 8.83 -15.53 -2.77
N GLY A 327 7.85 -15.00 -2.03
CA GLY A 327 7.99 -13.74 -1.28
C GLY A 327 7.86 -12.47 -2.14
N LEU A 328 7.34 -12.58 -3.37
CA LEU A 328 7.11 -11.44 -4.25
C LEU A 328 5.82 -10.68 -3.87
N SER A 329 5.85 -9.36 -4.01
CA SER A 329 4.64 -8.53 -3.94
C SER A 329 3.86 -8.65 -5.25
N VAL A 330 2.71 -9.32 -5.22
CA VAL A 330 1.91 -9.60 -6.43
C VAL A 330 0.48 -9.09 -6.29
N THR A 331 0.03 -8.27 -7.24
CA THR A 331 -1.37 -7.85 -7.38
C THR A 331 -2.02 -8.53 -8.59
N VAL A 332 -3.34 -8.77 -8.51
CA VAL A 332 -4.09 -9.44 -9.59
C VAL A 332 -5.32 -8.63 -9.98
N SER A 333 -5.55 -8.44 -11.28
CA SER A 333 -6.78 -7.84 -11.79
C SER A 333 -7.36 -8.62 -12.99
N ALA A 334 -8.60 -8.34 -13.35
CA ALA A 334 -9.27 -9.01 -14.46
C ALA A 334 -10.04 -8.01 -15.32
N ARG A 335 -9.47 -7.68 -16.49
CA ARG A 335 -9.92 -6.58 -17.34
C ARG A 335 -11.38 -6.73 -17.81
N GLU A 336 -11.78 -7.96 -18.16
CA GLU A 336 -13.12 -8.22 -18.71
C GLU A 336 -14.18 -8.65 -17.70
N LEU A 337 -13.83 -8.92 -16.43
CA LEU A 337 -14.83 -9.30 -15.43
C LEU A 337 -15.77 -8.14 -15.06
N HIS A 338 -15.25 -6.91 -14.98
CA HIS A 338 -16.07 -5.71 -14.76
C HIS A 338 -17.12 -5.48 -15.87
N ARG A 339 -16.84 -5.91 -17.11
CA ARG A 339 -17.80 -5.79 -18.22
C ARG A 339 -18.97 -6.78 -18.09
N ARG A 340 -18.75 -7.93 -17.45
CA ARG A 340 -19.82 -8.91 -17.19
C ARG A 340 -20.75 -8.42 -16.07
N GLN A 341 -20.17 -7.87 -15.00
CA GLN A 341 -20.94 -7.32 -13.87
C GLN A 341 -21.87 -6.17 -14.30
N ARG A 342 -21.40 -5.27 -15.20
CA ARG A 342 -22.28 -4.23 -15.77
C ARG A 342 -23.47 -4.80 -16.54
N LYS A 343 -23.28 -5.86 -17.32
CA LYS A 343 -24.38 -6.52 -18.06
C LYS A 343 -25.38 -7.25 -17.18
N LEU A 344 -24.96 -7.75 -16.01
CA LEU A 344 -25.84 -8.40 -15.03
C LEU A 344 -26.61 -7.40 -14.16
N GLY A 345 -26.12 -6.17 -14.01
CA GLY A 345 -26.82 -5.10 -13.29
C GLY A 345 -27.80 -4.28 -14.14
N GLU A 346 -27.74 -4.43 -15.47
CA GLU A 346 -28.62 -3.76 -16.44
C GLU A 346 -29.74 -4.69 -16.98
N ALA A 347 -29.78 -5.96 -16.56
CA ALA A 347 -30.72 -7.00 -17.01
C ALA A 347 -31.64 -7.45 -15.88
#